data_AF-A0A7R8UD48-F1
#
_entry.id   AF-A0A7R8UD48-F1
#
_cell.length_a   1.000
_cell.length_b   1.000
_cell.length_c   1.000
_cell.angle_alpha   90.00
_cell.angle_beta   90.00
_cell.angle_gamma   90.00
#
_symmetry.space_group_name_H-M   'P 1'
#
loop_
_entity.id
_entity.type
_entity.pdbx_description
1 polymer ?
#
loop_
_entity_poly.entity_id
_entity_poly.type
_entity_poly.pdbx_seq_one_letter_code
_entity_poly.pdbx_strand_id
1 'polypeptide(L)'
;MYDIWGLCLSEVEVDILTGNLLINRVDILEDTGESLSPSIDIGQIEGAFIMGVGYWLTEKLVFNRQTGELLTNRTWNYKPPGVKDIPIDFRITLLQNSPNPAGFLRSKATGEPAICLSVSVLFALRRALESSRADAGLAPNWFHLGAPTSPEETVLNSGTSVDMFFLQ
;
A
#
# COMPACT_ATOMS: atom_id res chain seq x y z
N MET A 1 10.04 -23.86 12.98
CA MET A 1 9.91 -22.53 12.37
C MET A 1 9.67 -22.76 10.89
N TYR A 2 8.69 -22.10 10.30
CA TYR A 2 8.36 -22.23 8.89
C TYR A 2 8.26 -20.83 8.30
N ASP A 3 8.50 -20.71 7.00
CA ASP A 3 8.38 -19.45 6.27
C ASP A 3 7.03 -19.37 5.56
N ILE A 4 6.53 -18.14 5.43
CA ILE A 4 5.33 -17.80 4.65
C ILE A 4 5.81 -17.01 3.44
N TRP A 5 5.43 -17.48 2.26
CA TRP A 5 5.80 -16.87 0.99
C TRP A 5 4.59 -16.13 0.42
N GLY A 6 4.82 -14.95 -0.12
CA GLY A 6 3.79 -14.14 -0.73
C GLY A 6 4.31 -13.42 -1.96
N LEU A 7 3.46 -13.25 -2.95
CA LEU A 7 3.67 -12.40 -4.11
C LEU A 7 2.50 -11.42 -4.20
N CYS A 8 2.79 -10.16 -4.50
CA CYS A 8 1.78 -9.13 -4.69
C CYS A 8 2.10 -8.28 -5.91
N LEU A 9 1.07 -7.99 -6.69
CA LEU A 9 1.09 -7.07 -7.82
C LEU A 9 0.05 -6.00 -7.57
N SER A 10 0.44 -4.73 -7.70
CA SER A 10 -0.43 -3.59 -7.44
C SER A 10 -0.36 -2.62 -8.61
N GLU A 11 -1.53 -2.18 -9.07
CA GLU A 11 -1.72 -1.16 -10.09
C GLU A 11 -2.41 0.05 -9.47
N VAL A 12 -1.83 1.23 -9.69
CA VAL A 12 -2.34 2.50 -9.15
C VAL A 12 -2.44 3.55 -10.23
N GLU A 13 -3.40 4.44 -10.05
CA GLU A 13 -3.56 5.66 -10.83
C GLU A 13 -3.38 6.87 -9.91
N VAL A 14 -2.64 7.86 -10.37
CA VAL A 14 -2.31 9.05 -9.59
C VAL A 14 -2.80 10.28 -10.32
N ASP A 15 -3.60 11.09 -9.64
CA ASP A 15 -3.88 12.45 -10.09
C ASP A 15 -2.70 13.35 -9.67
N ILE A 16 -1.89 13.76 -10.64
CA ILE A 16 -0.69 14.59 -10.43
C ILE A 16 -1.01 16.01 -9.94
N LEU A 17 -2.23 16.50 -10.16
CA LEU A 17 -2.64 17.85 -9.75
C LEU A 17 -3.04 17.88 -8.28
N THR A 18 -3.72 16.82 -7.82
CA THR A 18 -4.25 16.76 -6.45
C THR A 18 -3.45 15.84 -5.52
N GLY A 19 -2.64 14.94 -6.07
CA GLY A 19 -1.90 13.92 -5.35
C GLY A 19 -2.75 12.73 -4.90
N ASN A 20 -4.02 12.70 -5.29
CA ASN A 20 -4.91 11.59 -4.95
C ASN A 20 -4.49 10.33 -5.69
N LEU A 21 -4.57 9.20 -4.98
CA LEU A 21 -4.25 7.88 -5.47
C LEU A 21 -5.53 7.05 -5.56
N LEU A 22 -5.68 6.31 -6.65
CA LEU A 22 -6.66 5.25 -6.80
C LEU A 22 -5.93 3.92 -6.99
N ILE A 23 -6.31 2.90 -6.22
CA ILE A 23 -5.77 1.55 -6.40
C ILE A 23 -6.71 0.79 -7.34
N ASN A 24 -6.28 0.62 -8.59
CA ASN A 24 -7.11 0.01 -9.63
C ASN A 24 -7.22 -1.49 -9.43
N ARG A 25 -6.09 -2.15 -9.16
CA ARG A 25 -6.05 -3.61 -9.04
C ARG A 25 -4.94 -4.08 -8.12
N VAL A 26 -5.25 -5.11 -7.34
CA VAL A 26 -4.27 -5.85 -6.52
C VAL A 26 -4.48 -7.34 -6.71
N ASP A 27 -3.41 -8.06 -7.05
CA ASP A 27 -3.36 -9.52 -7.07
C ASP A 27 -2.37 -10.02 -6.01
N ILE A 28 -2.84 -10.84 -5.08
CA ILE A 28 -2.04 -11.49 -4.04
C ILE A 28 -2.07 -13.00 -4.24
N LEU A 29 -0.89 -13.62 -4.18
CA LEU A 29 -0.70 -15.06 -4.04
C LEU A 29 0.06 -15.33 -2.75
N GLU A 30 -0.57 -16.01 -1.79
CA GLU A 30 0.05 -16.28 -0.48
C GLU A 30 0.04 -17.77 -0.13
N ASP A 31 1.16 -18.24 0.43
CA ASP A 31 1.36 -19.60 0.91
C ASP A 31 0.84 -19.77 2.33
N THR A 32 -0.40 -20.23 2.44
CA THR A 32 -1.11 -20.44 3.71
C THR A 32 -1.05 -21.90 4.19
N GLY A 33 -0.30 -22.75 3.50
CA GLY A 33 -0.31 -24.19 3.76
C GLY A 33 -1.59 -24.88 3.33
N GLU A 34 -2.00 -25.93 4.05
CA GLU A 34 -3.38 -26.41 3.98
C GLU A 34 -4.26 -25.52 4.88
N SER A 35 -4.93 -24.54 4.24
CA SER A 35 -5.82 -23.60 4.93
C SER A 35 -6.92 -24.33 5.71
N LEU A 36 -7.09 -23.93 6.97
CA LEU A 36 -8.14 -24.45 7.87
C LEU A 36 -9.52 -23.94 7.49
N SER A 37 -9.58 -22.66 7.11
CA SER A 37 -10.80 -21.99 6.70
C SER A 37 -10.44 -20.93 5.65
N PRO A 38 -10.54 -21.27 4.36
CA PRO A 38 -10.09 -20.39 3.28
C PRO A 38 -10.72 -19.00 3.33
N SER A 39 -12.00 -18.90 3.72
CA SER A 39 -12.69 -17.61 3.83
C SER A 39 -12.15 -16.73 4.96
N ILE A 40 -11.74 -17.32 6.09
CA ILE A 40 -11.14 -16.56 7.20
C ILE A 40 -9.73 -16.13 6.81
N ASP A 41 -8.95 -17.02 6.20
CA ASP A 41 -7.59 -16.71 5.76
C ASP A 41 -7.58 -15.60 4.70
N ILE A 42 -8.49 -15.64 3.73
CA ILE A 42 -8.67 -14.55 2.76
C ILE A 42 -8.98 -13.24 3.47
N GLY A 43 -9.93 -13.22 4.42
CA GLY A 43 -10.27 -12.01 5.16
C GLY A 43 -9.13 -11.46 6.02
N GLN A 44 -8.25 -12.32 6.54
CA GLN A 44 -7.03 -11.90 7.24
C GLN A 44 -6.05 -11.22 6.27
N ILE A 45 -5.83 -11.82 5.10
CA ILE A 45 -4.96 -11.28 4.06
C ILE A 45 -5.48 -9.92 3.57
N GLU A 46 -6.79 -9.79 3.32
CA GLU A 46 -7.43 -8.53 2.95
C GLU A 46 -7.22 -7.46 4.02
N GLY A 47 -7.54 -7.79 5.28
CA GLY A 47 -7.43 -6.85 6.39
C GLY A 47 -6.00 -6.38 6.59
N ALA A 48 -5.04 -7.29 6.57
CA ALA A 48 -3.64 -6.98 6.77
C ALA A 48 -3.01 -6.21 5.62
N PHE A 49 -3.39 -6.53 4.38
CA PHE A 49 -2.98 -5.75 3.23
C PHE A 49 -3.47 -4.31 3.33
N ILE A 50 -4.77 -4.11 3.63
CA ILE A 50 -5.35 -2.76 3.76
C ILE A 50 -4.75 -1.99 4.95
N MET A 51 -4.48 -2.63 6.09
CA MET A 51 -3.73 -2.01 7.19
C MET A 51 -2.35 -1.51 6.73
N GLY A 52 -1.66 -2.30 5.91
CA GLY A 52 -0.39 -1.91 5.31
C GLY A 52 -0.54 -0.74 4.32
N VAL A 53 -1.59 -0.72 3.50
CA VAL A 53 -1.91 0.41 2.61
C VAL A 53 -2.08 1.70 3.42
N GLY A 54 -2.80 1.64 4.54
CA GLY A 54 -2.94 2.76 5.47
C GLY A 54 -1.61 3.26 6.01
N TYR A 55 -0.77 2.34 6.47
CA TYR A 55 0.59 2.64 6.93
C TYR A 55 1.43 3.37 5.87
N TRP A 56 1.35 2.97 4.61
CA TRP A 56 2.14 3.56 3.53
C TRP A 56 1.57 4.85 2.97
N LEU A 57 0.27 5.13 3.09
CA LEU A 57 -0.38 6.23 2.36
C LEU A 57 -1.09 7.26 3.23
N THR A 58 -1.80 6.85 4.29
CA THR A 58 -2.77 7.72 4.97
C THR A 58 -2.51 7.93 6.46
N GLU A 59 -1.97 6.94 7.16
CA GLU A 59 -1.89 6.90 8.62
C GLU A 59 -0.70 7.71 9.19
N LYS A 60 -0.74 9.04 9.00
CA LYS A 60 0.34 9.94 9.41
C LYS A 60 0.26 10.30 10.89
N LEU A 61 1.31 9.95 11.64
CA LEU A 61 1.46 10.41 13.02
C LEU A 61 2.18 11.76 13.06
N VAL A 62 1.53 12.77 13.62
CA VAL A 62 2.11 14.11 13.77
C VAL A 62 2.27 14.44 15.25
N PHE A 63 3.48 14.81 15.64
CA PHE A 63 3.82 15.18 17.01
C PHE A 63 4.17 16.67 17.11
N ASN A 64 3.81 17.30 18.23
CA ASN A 64 4.24 18.64 18.56
C ASN A 64 5.75 18.63 18.81
N ARG A 65 6.51 19.42 18.03
CA ARG A 65 7.98 19.43 18.10
C ARG A 65 8.56 19.96 19.42
N GLN A 66 7.80 20.75 20.18
CA GLN A 66 8.25 21.33 21.44
C GLN A 66 7.85 20.47 22.64
N THR A 67 6.61 19.95 22.64
CA THR A 67 6.07 19.21 23.80
C THR A 67 6.14 17.69 23.65
N GLY A 68 6.33 17.17 22.44
CA GLY A 68 6.29 15.73 22.14
C GLY A 68 4.88 15.14 22.09
N GLU A 69 3.83 15.96 22.25
CA GLU A 69 2.44 15.51 22.25
C GLU A 69 1.98 15.01 20.88
N LEU A 70 1.26 13.88 20.83
CA LEU A 70 0.63 13.37 19.61
C LEU A 70 -0.56 14.25 19.22
N LEU A 71 -0.44 14.96 18.10
CA LEU A 71 -1.48 15.84 17.57
C LEU A 71 -2.55 15.05 16.82
N THR A 72 -2.21 13.93 16.18
CA THR A 72 -3.13 13.05 15.44
C THR A 72 -3.73 11.97 16.35
N ASN A 73 -4.41 12.37 17.41
CA ASN A 73 -4.94 11.49 18.46
C ASN A 73 -6.46 11.17 18.34
N ARG A 74 -7.10 11.51 17.22
CA ARG A 74 -8.55 11.34 16.99
C ARG A 74 -8.82 10.89 15.55
N THR A 75 -9.96 10.26 15.31
CA THR A 75 -10.38 9.88 13.94
C THR A 75 -10.58 11.07 12.99
N TRP A 76 -10.70 12.29 13.52
CA TRP A 76 -10.77 13.50 12.70
C TRP A 76 -9.43 13.88 12.08
N ASN A 77 -8.31 13.57 12.75
CA ASN A 77 -6.97 13.97 12.35
C ASN A 77 -6.02 12.79 12.05
N TYR A 78 -6.39 11.58 12.44
CA TYR A 78 -5.78 10.32 12.03
C TYR A 78 -6.73 9.56 11.10
N LYS A 79 -6.26 9.22 9.90
CA LYS A 79 -7.09 8.68 8.81
C LYS A 79 -6.71 7.23 8.49
N PRO A 80 -7.35 6.24 9.15
CA PRO A 80 -7.23 4.86 8.70
C PRO A 80 -7.90 4.70 7.32
N PRO A 81 -7.51 3.67 6.55
CA PRO A 81 -8.14 3.35 5.27
C PRO A 81 -9.66 3.25 5.37
N GLY A 82 -10.33 3.95 4.45
CA GLY A 82 -11.76 3.85 4.23
C GLY A 82 -12.10 2.97 3.03
N VAL A 83 -13.40 2.88 2.72
CA VAL A 83 -13.92 2.07 1.61
C VAL A 83 -13.35 2.49 0.25
N LYS A 84 -13.00 3.76 0.07
CA LYS A 84 -12.43 4.28 -1.18
C LYS A 84 -10.94 3.97 -1.36
N ASP A 85 -10.27 3.54 -0.29
CA ASP A 85 -8.85 3.21 -0.31
C ASP A 85 -8.63 1.70 -0.60
N ILE A 86 -9.70 0.92 -0.71
CA ILE A 86 -9.67 -0.49 -1.09
C ILE A 86 -9.49 -0.60 -2.61
N PRO A 87 -8.68 -1.57 -3.10
CA PRO A 87 -8.53 -1.81 -4.53
C PRO A 87 -9.88 -2.06 -5.22
N ILE A 88 -10.09 -1.47 -6.41
CA ILE A 88 -11.32 -1.68 -7.19
C ILE A 88 -11.46 -3.15 -7.59
N ASP A 89 -10.36 -3.77 -8.01
CA ASP A 89 -10.26 -5.20 -8.31
C ASP A 89 -9.26 -5.85 -7.33
N PHE A 90 -9.77 -6.54 -6.31
CA PHE A 90 -8.95 -7.16 -5.28
C PHE A 90 -9.03 -8.69 -5.36
N ARG A 91 -7.92 -9.33 -5.77
CA ARG A 91 -7.86 -10.77 -6.03
C ARG A 91 -6.85 -11.44 -5.12
N ILE A 92 -7.30 -12.42 -4.36
CA ILE A 92 -6.46 -13.19 -3.45
C ILE A 92 -6.55 -14.66 -3.83
N THR A 93 -5.38 -15.26 -4.04
CA THR A 93 -5.23 -16.68 -4.34
C THR A 93 -4.37 -17.33 -3.27
N LEU A 94 -4.83 -18.46 -2.73
CA LEU A 94 -4.04 -19.25 -1.79
C LEU A 94 -3.22 -20.29 -2.56
N LEU A 95 -1.92 -20.36 -2.31
CA LEU A 95 -1.03 -21.31 -2.96
C LEU A 95 -1.47 -22.75 -2.67
N GLN A 96 -1.79 -23.50 -3.71
CA GLN A 96 -2.24 -24.88 -3.58
C GLN A 96 -1.04 -25.85 -3.41
N ASN A 97 -1.29 -26.98 -2.75
CA ASN A 97 -0.33 -28.08 -2.59
C ASN A 97 0.99 -27.70 -1.88
N SER A 98 0.92 -26.81 -0.89
CA SER A 98 2.07 -26.37 -0.09
C SER A 98 1.96 -26.81 1.39
N PRO A 99 1.75 -28.11 1.71
CA PRO A 99 1.49 -28.54 3.08
C PRO A 99 2.67 -28.21 4.00
N ASN A 100 2.38 -27.73 5.21
CA ASN A 100 3.38 -27.46 6.24
C ASN A 100 3.48 -28.62 7.25
N PRO A 101 4.48 -29.53 7.19
CA PRO A 101 4.53 -30.69 8.08
C PRO A 101 4.64 -30.34 9.57
N ALA A 102 5.12 -29.13 9.88
CA ALA A 102 5.27 -28.63 11.25
C ALA A 102 4.03 -27.85 11.76
N GLY A 103 3.09 -27.52 10.88
CA GLY A 103 1.89 -26.75 11.20
C GLY A 103 0.76 -27.63 11.74
N PHE A 104 -0.07 -27.09 12.64
CA PHE A 104 -1.30 -27.76 13.06
C PHE A 104 -2.19 -27.98 11.83
N LEU A 105 -2.59 -29.23 11.56
CA LEU A 105 -3.32 -29.61 10.35
C LEU A 105 -2.68 -29.08 9.06
N ARG A 106 -1.34 -28.97 9.03
CA ARG A 106 -0.55 -28.51 7.89
C ARG A 106 -0.78 -27.07 7.45
N SER A 107 -1.37 -26.23 8.30
CA SER A 107 -1.61 -24.81 8.04
C SER A 107 -0.40 -23.92 8.31
N LYS A 108 -0.49 -22.67 7.86
CA LYS A 108 0.42 -21.56 8.18
C LYS A 108 -0.37 -20.36 8.67
N ALA A 109 0.27 -19.47 9.42
CA ALA A 109 -0.32 -18.20 9.82
C ALA A 109 -0.50 -17.27 8.61
N THR A 110 -1.56 -16.46 8.60
CA THR A 110 -2.00 -15.63 7.45
C THR A 110 -2.22 -14.16 7.81
N GLY A 111 -2.18 -13.80 9.10
CA GLY A 111 -2.54 -12.47 9.57
C GLY A 111 -1.48 -11.39 9.30
N GLU A 112 -0.23 -11.62 9.70
CA GLU A 112 0.82 -10.59 9.60
C GLU A 112 1.50 -10.49 8.21
N PRO A 113 1.80 -11.58 7.47
CA PRO A 113 2.65 -11.50 6.28
C PRO A 113 2.12 -10.59 5.17
N ALA A 114 0.80 -10.54 4.98
CA ALA A 114 0.16 -9.70 3.97
C ALA A 114 0.38 -8.19 4.20
N ILE A 115 0.70 -7.76 5.44
CA ILE A 115 1.05 -6.35 5.69
C ILE A 115 2.30 -5.94 4.90
N CYS A 116 3.28 -6.83 4.77
CA CYS A 116 4.52 -6.57 4.06
C CYS A 116 4.28 -6.44 2.55
N LEU A 117 3.27 -7.13 2.02
CA LEU A 117 2.91 -7.12 0.60
C LEU A 117 2.36 -5.76 0.14
N SER A 118 1.79 -4.98 1.05
CA SER A 118 1.26 -3.63 0.78
C SER A 118 2.31 -2.63 0.26
N VAL A 119 3.60 -2.89 0.49
CA VAL A 119 4.71 -2.06 -0.04
C VAL A 119 4.69 -1.98 -1.58
N SER A 120 4.08 -2.98 -2.25
CA SER A 120 3.86 -2.98 -3.69
C SER A 120 3.11 -1.72 -4.17
N VAL A 121 2.17 -1.20 -3.36
CA VAL A 121 1.42 0.03 -3.68
C VAL A 121 2.34 1.25 -3.67
N LEU A 122 3.26 1.33 -2.70
CA LEU A 122 4.26 2.42 -2.64
C LEU A 122 5.22 2.37 -3.84
N PHE A 123 5.61 1.16 -4.27
CA PHE A 123 6.43 1.00 -5.48
C PHE A 123 5.68 1.35 -6.76
N ALA A 124 4.41 0.97 -6.87
CA ALA A 124 3.56 1.37 -7.99
C ALA A 124 3.41 2.89 -8.06
N LEU A 125 3.18 3.55 -6.91
CA LEU A 125 3.16 5.02 -6.80
C LEU A 125 4.50 5.63 -7.23
N ARG A 126 5.63 5.08 -6.81
CA ARG A 126 6.96 5.53 -7.26
C ARG A 126 7.09 5.47 -8.78
N ARG A 127 6.65 4.38 -9.42
CA ARG A 127 6.69 4.24 -10.88
C ARG A 127 5.80 5.28 -11.58
N ALA A 128 4.61 5.54 -11.06
CA ALA A 128 3.72 6.59 -11.57
C ALA A 128 4.36 7.98 -11.49
N LEU A 129 4.98 8.31 -10.34
CA LEU A 129 5.69 9.57 -10.15
C LEU A 129 6.91 9.71 -11.05
N GLU A 130 7.67 8.63 -11.27
CA GLU A 130 8.78 8.64 -12.21
C GLU A 130 8.32 8.93 -13.65
N SER A 131 7.17 8.38 -14.07
CA SER A 131 6.55 8.70 -15.36
C SER A 131 6.20 10.19 -15.46
N SER A 132 5.48 10.72 -14.45
CA SER A 132 5.12 12.15 -14.38
C SER A 132 6.34 13.06 -14.45
N ARG A 133 7.43 12.70 -13.75
CA ARG A 133 8.67 13.49 -13.75
C ARG A 133 9.39 13.44 -15.09
N ALA A 134 9.33 12.31 -15.79
CA ALA A 134 9.87 12.19 -17.14
C ALA A 134 9.10 13.07 -18.13
N ASP A 135 7.76 13.12 -18.02
CA ASP A 135 6.91 14.00 -18.83
C ASP A 135 7.19 15.48 -18.55
N ALA A 136 7.52 15.83 -17.30
CA ALA A 136 7.97 17.17 -16.90
C ALA A 136 9.40 17.52 -17.36
N GLY A 137 10.11 16.61 -18.04
CA GLY A 137 11.47 16.83 -18.53
C GLY A 137 12.55 16.80 -17.44
N LEU A 138 12.25 16.24 -16.27
CA LEU A 138 13.22 16.13 -15.17
C LEU A 138 14.15 14.94 -15.36
N ALA A 139 15.42 15.11 -14.98
CA ALA A 139 16.39 14.02 -14.96
C ALA A 139 15.94 12.89 -14.00
N PRO A 140 16.28 11.62 -14.30
CA PRO A 140 15.94 10.47 -13.46
C PRO A 140 16.78 10.48 -12.19
N ASN A 141 16.31 11.24 -11.20
CA ASN A 141 16.95 11.41 -9.90
C ASN A 141 16.14 10.70 -8.82
N TRP A 142 16.84 10.22 -7.79
CA TRP A 142 16.21 9.67 -6.60
C TRP A 142 15.40 10.73 -5.86
N PHE A 143 14.17 10.37 -5.47
CA PHE A 143 13.32 11.16 -4.58
C PHE A 143 12.78 10.30 -3.45
N HIS A 144 12.59 10.94 -2.30
CA HIS A 144 12.17 10.29 -1.07
C HIS A 144 10.64 10.17 -1.02
N LEU A 145 10.16 8.95 -0.73
CA LEU A 145 8.76 8.68 -0.41
C LEU A 145 8.69 8.22 1.04
N GLY A 146 7.94 8.94 1.87
CA GLY A 146 7.80 8.65 3.30
C GLY A 146 6.83 7.49 3.58
N ALA A 147 6.84 7.02 4.82
CA ALA A 147 5.79 6.17 5.38
C ALA A 147 5.06 6.98 6.47
N PRO A 148 3.89 7.56 6.19
CA PRO A 148 3.14 7.48 4.93
C PRO A 148 3.56 8.53 3.88
N THR A 149 3.33 8.22 2.60
CA THR A 149 3.38 9.16 1.48
C THR A 149 1.97 9.73 1.27
N SER A 150 1.72 10.91 1.87
CA SER A 150 0.42 11.58 1.77
C SER A 150 0.21 12.24 0.40
N PRO A 151 -1.04 12.61 0.03
CA PRO A 151 -1.30 13.31 -1.23
C PRO A 151 -0.43 14.55 -1.42
N GLU A 152 -0.15 15.30 -0.36
CA GLU A 152 0.74 16.46 -0.42
C GLU A 152 2.18 16.06 -0.80
N GLU A 153 2.70 14.97 -0.24
CA GLU A 153 4.02 14.45 -0.60
C GLU A 153 4.04 13.92 -2.03
N THR A 154 2.94 13.33 -2.50
CA THR A 154 2.77 12.90 -3.89
C THR A 154 2.86 14.07 -4.87
N VAL A 155 2.12 15.17 -4.64
CA VAL A 155 2.18 16.38 -5.49
C VAL A 155 3.57 17.00 -5.46
N LEU A 156 4.20 17.11 -4.28
CA LEU A 156 5.54 17.69 -4.18
C LEU A 156 6.59 16.88 -4.94
N ASN A 157 6.40 15.57 -5.06
CA ASN A 157 7.32 14.67 -5.76
C ASN A 157 6.99 14.50 -7.26
N SER A 158 5.79 14.85 -7.73
CA SER A 158 5.35 14.67 -9.13
C SER A 158 6.20 15.44 -10.15
N GLY A 159 6.88 16.50 -9.70
CA GLY A 159 7.78 17.30 -10.53
C GLY A 159 7.07 18.27 -11.48
N THR A 160 5.76 18.45 -11.33
CA THR A 160 4.94 19.29 -12.21
C THR A 160 4.89 20.74 -11.71
N SER A 161 5.03 21.72 -12.62
CA SER A 161 4.72 23.13 -12.33
C SER A 161 3.29 23.46 -12.79
N VAL A 162 2.63 24.42 -12.13
CA VAL A 162 1.33 24.95 -12.55
C VAL A 162 1.39 25.47 -14.00
N ASP A 163 2.54 25.98 -14.42
CA ASP A 163 2.77 26.52 -15.76
C ASP A 163 2.62 25.47 -16.87
N MET A 164 2.79 24.19 -16.55
CA MET A 164 2.72 23.09 -17.52
C MET A 164 1.28 22.76 -17.95
N PHE A 165 0.27 23.30 -17.26
CA PHE A 165 -1.14 22.96 -17.49
C PHE A 165 -1.95 24.10 -18.13
N PHE A 166 -1.32 25.22 -18.49
CA PHE A 166 -1.97 26.23 -19.32
C PHE A 166 -2.02 25.75 -20.77
N LEU A 167 -3.22 25.73 -21.34
CA LEU A 167 -3.41 25.52 -22.78
C LEU A 167 -2.82 26.72 -23.53
N GLN A 168 -1.84 26.47 -24.39
CA GLN A 168 -1.29 27.46 -25.33
C GLN A 168 -2.31 27.83 -26.42
#